data_AF-A0A935XJG4-F1
#
_entry.id   AF-A0A935XJG4-F1
#
_cell.length_a   1.000
_cell.length_b   1.000
_cell.length_c   1.000
_cell.angle_alpha   90.00
_cell.angle_beta   90.00
_cell.angle_gamma   90.00
#
_symmetry.space_group_name_H-M   'P 1'
#
loop_
_entity.id
_entity.type
_entity.pdbx_description
1 polymer ?
#
loop_
_entity_poly.entity_id
_entity_poly.type
_entity_poly.pdbx_seq_one_letter_code
_entity_poly.pdbx_strand_id
1 'polypeptide(L)'
;MPALCFLPLATSLACGRADGFADRAFSDRAYDDAANSVREATLSRRIDDLAADSMLGRAPGTRGDTLTVAYLEREMRAIGLTPGGSDGYRQAVSLARVRAQGSARFHAGGHPVALDSTAVVFAATALRRATGAP
;
A
#
# COMPACT_ATOMS: atom_id res chain seq x y z
N MET A 1 -60.73 -24.76 42.08
CA MET A 1 -61.37 -24.50 40.78
C MET A 1 -60.48 -23.54 40.00
N PRO A 2 -60.26 -23.80 38.70
CA PRO A 2 -59.03 -23.49 37.97
C PRO A 2 -59.11 -22.20 37.15
N ALA A 3 -57.97 -21.61 36.80
CA ALA A 3 -57.83 -20.82 35.58
C ALA A 3 -56.34 -20.70 35.19
N LEU A 4 -55.84 -21.75 34.54
CA LEU A 4 -54.78 -21.66 33.54
C LEU A 4 -55.30 -20.79 32.39
N CYS A 5 -54.51 -19.84 31.86
CA CYS A 5 -54.57 -19.49 30.43
C CYS A 5 -53.48 -18.50 29.97
N PHE A 6 -52.75 -18.95 28.93
CA PHE A 6 -52.09 -18.20 27.86
C PHE A 6 -50.75 -17.46 28.12
N LEU A 7 -49.66 -18.17 27.78
CA LEU A 7 -48.52 -17.60 27.05
C LEU A 7 -49.00 -16.99 25.71
N PRO A 8 -48.59 -15.76 25.36
CA PRO A 8 -48.41 -15.41 23.96
C PRO A 8 -46.97 -15.74 23.57
N LEU A 9 -46.87 -16.79 22.75
CA LEU A 9 -45.75 -17.08 21.87
C LEU A 9 -45.59 -15.90 20.90
N ALA A 10 -44.72 -14.95 21.22
CA ALA A 10 -44.37 -13.88 20.28
C ALA A 10 -43.26 -14.39 19.34
N THR A 11 -43.73 -14.74 18.14
CA THR A 11 -43.00 -15.19 16.97
C THR A 11 -41.85 -14.24 16.63
N SER A 12 -40.64 -14.79 16.61
CA SER A 12 -39.44 -14.14 16.07
C SER A 12 -39.64 -13.87 14.58
N LEU A 13 -39.83 -12.61 14.22
CA LEU A 13 -39.59 -12.10 12.87
C LEU A 13 -38.88 -10.73 13.00
N ALA A 14 -37.74 -10.73 13.70
CA ALA A 14 -36.82 -9.60 13.60
C ALA A 14 -36.09 -9.75 12.26
N CYS A 15 -36.52 -8.92 11.30
CA CYS A 15 -35.86 -8.68 10.02
C CYS A 15 -34.34 -8.67 10.21
N GLY A 16 -33.63 -9.46 9.40
CA GLY A 16 -32.18 -9.47 9.40
C GLY A 16 -31.67 -8.03 9.34
N ARG A 17 -30.97 -7.61 10.40
CA ARG A 17 -30.08 -6.47 10.32
C ARG A 17 -29.05 -6.84 9.27
N ALA A 18 -29.23 -6.32 8.07
CA ALA A 18 -28.10 -5.92 7.29
C ALA A 18 -27.40 -4.82 8.10
N ASP A 19 -26.59 -5.22 9.08
CA ASP A 19 -25.40 -4.46 9.46
C ASP A 19 -24.40 -4.63 8.31
N GLY A 20 -24.87 -4.27 7.11
CA GLY A 20 -24.02 -3.93 6.01
C GLY A 20 -23.24 -2.71 6.44
N PHE A 21 -22.04 -2.61 5.91
CA PHE A 21 -21.18 -1.45 5.87
C PHE A 21 -21.90 -0.22 5.26
N ALA A 22 -23.02 0.23 5.86
CA ALA A 22 -23.75 1.42 5.50
C ALA A 22 -22.96 2.60 6.06
N ASP A 23 -21.91 2.92 5.32
CA ASP A 23 -21.63 4.26 4.85
C ASP A 23 -21.78 5.33 5.93
N ARG A 24 -20.70 5.55 6.70
CA ARG A 24 -20.45 6.91 7.20
C ARG A 24 -20.22 7.77 5.96
N ALA A 25 -21.31 8.33 5.43
CA ALA A 25 -21.23 9.34 4.39
C ALA A 25 -20.23 10.41 4.86
N PHE A 26 -19.11 10.50 4.16
CA PHE A 26 -18.25 11.67 4.24
C PHE A 26 -19.13 12.85 3.86
N SER A 27 -19.49 13.68 4.85
CA SER A 27 -20.31 14.86 4.56
C SER A 27 -19.52 15.83 3.70
N ASP A 28 -20.18 16.52 2.77
CA ASP A 28 -19.55 17.55 1.91
C ASP A 28 -18.78 18.58 2.74
N ARG A 29 -19.30 18.97 3.92
CA ARG A 29 -18.60 19.88 4.84
C ARG A 29 -17.30 19.30 5.39
N ALA A 30 -17.29 18.03 5.78
CA ALA A 30 -16.07 17.38 6.27
C ALA A 30 -15.01 17.26 5.16
N TYR A 31 -15.45 17.08 3.91
CA TYR A 31 -14.56 17.12 2.75
C TYR A 31 -14.02 18.53 2.52
N ASP A 32 -14.86 19.55 2.52
CA ASP A 32 -14.46 20.95 2.33
C ASP A 32 -13.49 21.40 3.44
N ASP A 33 -13.77 21.07 4.70
CA ASP A 33 -12.90 21.36 5.83
C ASP A 33 -11.53 20.67 5.67
N ALA A 34 -11.52 19.40 5.25
CA ALA A 34 -10.28 18.68 4.97
C ALA A 34 -9.51 19.30 3.81
N ALA A 35 -10.18 19.63 2.70
CA ALA A 35 -9.58 20.28 1.54
C ALA A 35 -8.96 21.63 1.90
N ASN A 36 -9.66 22.44 2.71
CA ASN A 36 -9.19 23.74 3.19
C ASN A 36 -8.07 23.64 4.23
N SER A 37 -7.89 22.48 4.87
CA SER A 37 -6.83 22.27 5.87
C SER A 37 -5.45 22.01 5.25
N VAL A 38 -5.39 21.65 3.96
CA VAL A 38 -4.16 21.37 3.22
C VAL A 38 -3.41 22.68 2.97
N ARG A 39 -2.15 22.74 3.42
CA ARG A 39 -1.29 23.91 3.24
C ARG A 39 -0.12 23.58 2.34
N GLU A 40 0.09 24.39 1.31
CA GLU A 40 1.22 24.28 0.36
C GLU A 40 2.56 24.21 1.09
N ALA A 41 2.81 25.13 2.02
CA ALA A 41 4.07 25.18 2.77
C ALA A 41 4.35 23.88 3.55
N THR A 42 3.32 23.27 4.12
CA THR A 42 3.46 21.98 4.83
C THR A 42 3.78 20.85 3.86
N LEU A 43 3.15 20.83 2.69
CA LEU A 43 3.41 19.82 1.67
C LEU A 43 4.83 19.96 1.10
N SER A 44 5.23 21.18 0.71
CA SER A 44 6.58 21.46 0.19
C SER A 44 7.65 21.00 1.17
N ARG A 45 7.54 21.41 2.44
CA ARG A 45 8.50 21.00 3.47
C ARG A 45 8.63 19.48 3.59
N ARG A 46 7.51 18.75 3.58
CA ARG A 46 7.53 17.27 3.66
C ARG A 46 8.19 16.64 2.43
N ILE A 47 8.00 17.22 1.26
CA ILE A 47 8.66 16.78 0.02
C ILE A 47 10.16 17.04 0.13
N ASP A 48 10.57 18.24 0.56
CA ASP A 48 11.98 18.60 0.72
C ASP A 48 12.69 17.67 1.72
N ASP A 49 12.07 17.42 2.87
CA ASP A 49 12.60 16.50 3.89
C ASP A 49 12.78 15.07 3.34
N LEU A 50 11.83 14.58 2.54
CA LEU A 50 11.89 13.25 1.92
C LEU A 50 12.87 13.16 0.74
N ALA A 51 13.11 14.27 0.05
CA ALA A 51 14.02 14.36 -1.08
C ALA A 51 15.46 14.69 -0.68
N ALA A 52 15.69 15.12 0.57
CA ALA A 52 16.99 15.51 1.06
C ALA A 52 18.03 14.38 0.97
N ASP A 53 19.29 14.76 0.69
CA ASP A 53 20.42 13.83 0.62
C ASP A 53 20.62 13.02 1.90
N SER A 54 20.22 13.56 3.06
CA SER A 54 20.23 12.87 4.35
C SER A 54 19.39 11.59 4.36
N MET A 55 18.39 11.48 3.47
CA MET A 55 17.57 10.28 3.31
C MET A 55 18.27 9.19 2.50
N LEU A 56 19.42 9.45 1.87
CA LEU A 56 20.26 8.47 1.16
C LEU A 56 19.54 7.67 0.05
N GLY A 57 18.43 8.20 -0.47
CA GLY A 57 17.58 7.54 -1.47
C GLY A 57 16.49 6.64 -0.88
N ARG A 58 15.58 6.14 -1.74
CA ARG A 58 14.36 5.41 -1.33
C ARG A 58 14.23 4.03 -1.99
N ALA A 59 15.35 3.47 -2.43
CA ALA A 59 15.36 2.14 -3.02
C ALA A 59 15.06 1.09 -1.93
N PRO A 60 14.13 0.14 -2.15
CA PRO A 60 13.76 -0.84 -1.13
C PRO A 60 14.93 -1.67 -0.61
N GLY A 61 14.94 -1.94 0.70
CA GLY A 61 15.99 -2.75 1.35
C GLY A 61 17.36 -2.06 1.41
N THR A 62 17.40 -0.73 1.28
CA THR A 62 18.61 0.07 1.49
C THR A 62 18.57 0.81 2.84
N ARG A 63 19.68 1.47 3.22
CA ARG A 63 19.69 2.32 4.41
C ARG A 63 18.70 3.48 4.30
N GLY A 64 18.58 4.07 3.12
CA GLY A 64 17.67 5.19 2.91
C GLY A 64 16.20 4.82 3.00
N ASP A 65 15.84 3.59 2.60
CA ASP A 65 14.52 3.01 2.87
C ASP A 65 14.22 2.94 4.38
N THR A 66 15.18 2.47 5.19
CA THR A 66 15.01 2.42 6.66
C THR A 66 14.76 3.82 7.26
N LEU A 67 15.49 4.84 6.79
CA LEU A 67 15.32 6.23 7.23
C LEU A 67 13.96 6.78 6.80
N THR A 68 13.55 6.51 5.57
CA THR A 68 12.27 6.95 5.01
C THR A 68 11.09 6.32 5.75
N VAL A 69 11.13 5.01 6.01
CA VAL A 69 10.10 4.30 6.79
C VAL A 69 9.98 4.89 8.20
N ALA A 70 11.12 5.12 8.88
CA ALA A 70 11.12 5.73 10.21
C ALA A 70 10.55 7.16 10.20
N TYR A 71 10.86 7.94 9.16
CA TYR A 71 10.28 9.27 8.96
C TYR A 71 8.75 9.20 8.83
N LEU A 72 8.23 8.35 7.94
CA LEU A 72 6.79 8.20 7.73
C LEU A 72 6.08 7.72 8.99
N GLU A 73 6.67 6.76 9.71
CA GLU A 73 6.13 6.26 10.97
C GLU A 73 6.03 7.36 12.04
N ARG A 74 7.06 8.22 12.15
CA ARG A 74 7.02 9.37 13.06
C ARG A 74 5.93 10.37 12.67
N GLU A 75 5.79 10.68 11.38
CA GLU A 75 4.76 11.61 10.91
C GLU A 75 3.34 11.06 11.16
N MET A 76 3.11 9.78 10.90
CA MET A 76 1.82 9.12 11.19
C MET A 76 1.47 9.16 12.69
N ARG A 77 2.45 8.91 13.55
CA ARG A 77 2.29 9.02 15.01
C ARG A 77 1.99 10.47 15.44
N ALA A 78 2.68 11.44 14.85
CA ALA A 78 2.55 12.85 15.21
C ALA A 78 1.14 13.41 14.92
N ILE A 79 0.49 12.92 13.87
CA ILE A 79 -0.89 13.31 13.53
C ILE A 79 -1.95 12.42 14.23
N GLY A 80 -1.53 11.47 15.08
CA GLY A 80 -2.43 10.64 15.87
C GLY A 80 -3.14 9.53 15.10
N LEU A 81 -2.60 9.09 13.95
CA LEU A 81 -3.17 7.94 13.25
C LEU A 81 -3.05 6.68 14.09
N THR A 82 -4.08 5.84 14.05
CA THR A 82 -3.99 4.48 14.59
C THR A 82 -3.18 3.59 13.65
N PRO A 83 -2.29 2.72 14.15
CA PRO A 83 -1.58 1.78 13.31
C PRO A 83 -2.54 0.81 12.60
N GLY A 84 -2.30 0.53 11.31
CA GLY A 84 -3.14 -0.35 10.48
C GLY A 84 -2.37 -1.42 9.70
N GLY A 85 -1.07 -1.57 9.97
CA GLY A 85 -0.21 -2.56 9.33
C GLY A 85 -0.13 -3.89 10.09
N SER A 86 0.51 -4.88 9.47
CA SER A 86 0.78 -6.18 10.10
C SER A 86 1.74 -6.08 11.29
N ASP A 87 2.56 -5.03 11.33
CA ASP A 87 3.49 -4.71 12.41
C ASP A 87 3.40 -3.21 12.76
N GLY A 88 2.37 -2.85 13.52
CA GLY A 88 2.09 -1.45 13.86
C GLY A 88 1.78 -0.61 12.63
N TYR A 89 2.63 0.37 12.30
CA TYR A 89 2.45 1.24 11.13
C TYR A 89 3.03 0.64 9.84
N ARG A 90 3.63 -0.55 9.91
CA ARG A 90 4.36 -1.17 8.79
C ARG A 90 3.59 -2.34 8.19
N GLN A 91 3.68 -2.46 6.87
CA GLN A 91 3.16 -3.59 6.11
C GLN A 91 4.32 -4.38 5.52
N ALA A 92 4.38 -5.67 5.85
CA ALA A 92 5.39 -6.56 5.29
C ALA A 92 5.10 -6.83 3.79
N VAL A 93 6.09 -6.58 2.94
CA VAL A 93 6.04 -6.88 1.50
C VAL A 93 7.28 -7.70 1.13
N SER A 94 7.07 -8.84 0.48
CA SER A 94 8.17 -9.68 -0.01
C SER A 94 8.80 -9.06 -1.24
N LEU A 95 10.12 -8.85 -1.21
CA LEU A 95 10.88 -8.26 -2.30
C LEU A 95 11.81 -9.29 -2.91
N ALA A 96 11.86 -9.35 -4.25
CA ALA A 96 12.82 -10.14 -4.99
C ALA A 96 13.82 -9.21 -5.69
N ARG A 97 15.12 -9.55 -5.61
CA ARG A 97 16.18 -8.88 -6.39
C ARG A 97 16.68 -9.83 -7.46
N VAL A 98 16.51 -9.45 -8.72
CA VAL A 98 17.08 -10.18 -9.85
C VAL A 98 18.33 -9.46 -10.31
N ARG A 99 19.45 -10.18 -10.41
CA ARG A 99 20.70 -9.68 -10.99
C ARG A 99 21.03 -10.55 -12.20
N ALA A 100 20.99 -9.96 -13.38
CA ALA A 100 21.48 -10.62 -14.58
C ALA A 100 23.01 -10.77 -14.51
N GLN A 101 23.51 -11.96 -14.84
CA GLN A 101 24.94 -12.25 -14.98
C GLN A 101 25.16 -12.78 -16.42
N GLY A 102 26.16 -12.23 -17.13
CA GLY A 102 26.48 -12.61 -18.52
C GLY A 102 26.56 -11.43 -19.50
N SER A 103 26.66 -11.72 -20.80
CA SER A 103 26.67 -10.73 -21.89
C SER A 103 25.39 -10.81 -22.73
N ALA A 104 24.81 -9.67 -23.11
CA ALA A 104 23.67 -9.59 -24.01
C ALA A 104 24.07 -8.97 -25.37
N ARG A 105 23.48 -9.44 -26.46
CA ARG A 105 23.51 -8.81 -27.79
C ARG A 105 22.08 -8.69 -28.31
N PHE A 106 21.75 -7.55 -28.90
CA PHE A 106 20.42 -7.26 -29.42
C PHE A 106 20.45 -7.25 -30.94
N HIS A 107 19.51 -7.98 -31.55
CA HIS A 107 19.29 -7.99 -33.00
C HIS A 107 17.83 -7.69 -33.31
N ALA A 108 17.55 -6.83 -34.28
CA ALA A 108 16.22 -6.57 -34.81
C ALA A 108 16.23 -6.83 -36.32
N GLY A 109 15.36 -7.75 -36.79
CA GLY A 109 15.39 -8.18 -38.19
C GLY A 109 16.75 -8.78 -38.63
N GLY A 110 17.51 -9.35 -37.70
CA GLY A 110 18.86 -9.89 -37.95
C GLY A 110 20.00 -8.85 -37.85
N HIS A 111 19.70 -7.55 -37.83
CA HIS A 111 20.72 -6.50 -37.74
C HIS A 111 21.05 -6.15 -36.28
N PRO A 112 22.33 -5.96 -35.91
CA PRO A 112 22.71 -5.52 -34.58
C PRO A 112 22.07 -4.17 -34.24
N VAL A 113 21.49 -4.06 -33.04
CA VAL A 113 20.94 -2.80 -32.52
C VAL A 113 21.96 -2.17 -31.58
N ALA A 114 22.42 -0.97 -31.91
CA ALA A 114 23.23 -0.17 -31.00
C ALA A 114 22.33 0.40 -29.89
N LEU A 115 22.76 0.25 -28.64
CA LEU A 115 22.13 0.88 -27.48
C LEU A 115 22.97 2.10 -27.09
N ASP A 116 22.38 3.28 -27.15
CA ASP A 116 23.01 4.50 -26.63
C ASP A 116 22.65 4.74 -25.15
N SER A 117 23.10 5.85 -24.58
CA SER A 117 22.88 6.18 -23.16
C SER A 117 21.41 6.41 -22.78
N THR A 118 20.51 6.52 -23.74
CA THR A 118 19.07 6.68 -23.50
C THR A 118 18.32 5.35 -23.55
N ALA A 119 18.97 4.28 -24.02
CA ALA A 119 18.35 2.99 -24.16
C ALA A 119 18.12 2.33 -22.79
N VAL A 120 16.85 2.00 -22.51
CA VAL A 120 16.46 1.22 -21.33
C VAL A 120 16.12 -0.20 -21.76
N VAL A 121 16.85 -1.18 -21.22
CA VAL A 121 16.62 -2.60 -21.49
C VAL A 121 15.95 -3.25 -20.28
N PHE A 122 14.76 -3.80 -20.50
CA PHE A 122 14.10 -4.67 -19.53
C PHE A 122 14.39 -6.14 -19.88
N ALA A 123 15.30 -6.76 -19.14
CA ALA A 123 15.55 -8.19 -19.23
C ALA A 123 14.65 -8.93 -18.22
N ALA A 124 13.56 -9.52 -18.71
CA ALA A 124 12.73 -10.40 -17.90
C ALA A 124 13.28 -11.83 -17.98
N THR A 125 13.84 -12.34 -16.89
CA THR A 125 14.09 -13.78 -16.76
C THR A 125 12.74 -14.45 -16.48
N ALA A 126 12.25 -15.26 -17.41
CA ALA A 126 11.10 -16.12 -17.11
C ALA A 126 11.52 -17.08 -16.00
N LEU A 127 10.96 -16.90 -14.80
CA LEU A 127 11.07 -17.89 -13.73
C LEU A 127 10.36 -19.15 -14.22
N ARG A 128 11.11 -20.13 -14.74
CA ARG A 128 10.57 -21.47 -14.91
C ARG A 128 10.29 -21.98 -13.50
N ARG A 129 9.01 -22.09 -13.16
CA ARG A 129 8.58 -22.92 -12.04
C ARG A 129 9.16 -24.30 -12.31
N ALA A 130 10.07 -24.77 -11.45
CA ALA A 130 10.47 -26.16 -11.47
C ALA A 130 9.23 -26.98 -11.10
N THR A 131 8.47 -27.39 -12.11
CA THR A 131 7.52 -28.48 -11.96
C THR A 131 8.38 -29.69 -11.71
N GLY A 132 8.45 -30.10 -10.44
CA GLY A 132 8.98 -31.39 -10.07
C GLY A 132 8.31 -32.47 -10.90
N ALA A 133 9.12 -33.37 -11.43
CA ALA A 133 8.71 -34.66 -11.95
C ALA A 133 9.89 -35.63 -11.75
N PRO A 134 9.65 -36.94 -11.64
CA PRO A 134 8.38 -37.64 -11.46
C PRO A 134 7.97 -37.85 -9.99
#